data_AF-A0A841LWA8-F1
#
_entry.id   AF-A0A841LWA8-F1
#
_cell.length_a   1.000
_cell.length_b   1.000
_cell.length_c   1.000
_cell.angle_alpha   90.00
_cell.angle_beta   90.00
_cell.angle_gamma   90.00
#
_symmetry.space_group_name_H-M   'P 1'
#
loop_
_entity.id
_entity.type
_entity.pdbx_description
1 polymer ?
#
loop_
_entity_poly.entity_id
_entity_poly.type
_entity_poly.pdbx_seq_one_letter_code
_entity_poly.pdbx_strand_id
1 'polypeptide(L)'
;MRVSLLIALFAPITLANEANAFYCSEPSAPFCATRFGSFDDQWDFDRCKREMESYKTEVEDFIECNNRAAKAEAERAADEAFSKAQRENDDAISEYSSTVDDFNRRAR
;
A
#
# COMPACT_ATOMS: atom_id res chain seq x y z
N MET A 1 -22.42 14.13 39.45
CA MET A 1 -21.75 15.14 38.60
C MET A 1 -21.43 14.47 37.28
N ARG A 2 -22.00 14.96 36.18
CA ARG A 2 -21.83 14.37 34.84
C ARG A 2 -20.59 14.99 34.20
N VAL A 3 -19.57 14.20 33.90
CA VAL A 3 -18.49 14.64 33.01
C VAL A 3 -18.68 13.90 31.70
N SER A 4 -19.37 14.56 30.78
CA SER A 4 -19.27 14.28 29.36
C SER A 4 -17.91 14.79 28.88
N LEU A 5 -17.12 13.94 28.24
CA LEU A 5 -16.03 14.39 27.38
C LEU A 5 -15.95 13.48 26.15
N LEU A 6 -16.57 13.95 25.07
CA LEU A 6 -16.27 13.53 23.70
C LEU A 6 -15.02 14.28 23.27
N ILE A 7 -13.90 13.59 23.03
CA ILE A 7 -12.82 14.10 22.18
C ILE A 7 -12.40 12.97 21.26
N ALA A 8 -12.80 13.11 19.99
CA ALA A 8 -12.32 12.30 18.89
C ALA A 8 -10.82 12.54 18.68
N LEU A 9 -10.02 11.48 18.80
CA LEU A 9 -8.62 11.48 18.37
C LEU A 9 -8.53 10.70 17.05
N PHE A 10 -8.77 11.42 15.95
CA PHE A 10 -8.25 11.03 14.63
C PHE A 10 -6.75 11.30 14.65
N ALA A 11 -5.96 10.33 15.11
CA ALA A 11 -4.51 10.39 14.96
C ALA A 11 -4.16 10.05 13.51
N PRO A 12 -3.44 10.92 12.77
CA PRO A 12 -2.91 10.54 11.47
C PRO A 12 -1.80 9.51 11.73
N ILE A 13 -2.08 8.25 11.39
CA ILE A 13 -1.09 7.18 11.48
C ILE A 13 -0.09 7.40 10.34
N THR A 14 1.01 8.11 10.62
CA THR A 14 2.15 8.15 9.71
C THR A 14 2.96 6.88 9.93
N LEU A 15 2.58 5.80 9.22
CA LEU A 15 3.38 4.58 9.13
C LEU A 15 4.61 4.88 8.25
N ALA A 16 5.73 5.21 8.89
CA ALA A 16 7.02 5.13 8.22
C ALA A 16 7.38 3.64 8.13
N ASN A 17 6.85 2.95 7.12
CA ASN A 17 7.18 1.56 6.86
C ASN A 17 8.50 1.54 6.08
N GLU A 18 9.49 0.79 6.55
CA GLU A 18 10.70 0.52 5.77
C GLU A 18 10.31 -0.34 4.57
N ALA A 19 10.06 0.33 3.45
CA ALA A 19 9.75 -0.31 2.20
C ALA A 19 10.94 -1.21 1.82
N ASN A 20 10.71 -2.53 1.80
CA ASN A 20 11.41 -3.37 0.85
C ASN A 20 11.06 -2.80 -0.52
N ALA A 21 11.91 -1.92 -1.03
CA ALA A 21 11.71 -1.23 -2.30
C ALA A 21 11.75 -2.30 -3.40
N PHE A 22 10.58 -2.84 -3.70
CA PHE A 22 10.36 -3.63 -4.90
C PHE A 22 10.46 -2.64 -6.05
N TYR A 23 11.66 -2.54 -6.62
CA TYR A 23 11.93 -1.54 -7.65
C TYR A 23 11.35 -2.04 -8.96
N CYS A 24 10.25 -1.43 -9.40
CA CYS A 24 9.66 -1.66 -10.71
C CYS A 24 10.33 -0.71 -11.71
N SER A 25 11.03 -1.26 -12.70
CA SER A 25 11.70 -0.46 -13.72
C SER A 25 10.71 -0.09 -14.82
N GLU A 26 10.49 1.21 -15.01
CA GLU A 26 9.67 1.72 -16.11
C GLU A 26 10.38 1.45 -17.45
N PRO A 27 9.74 0.78 -18.41
CA PRO A 27 10.33 0.54 -19.72
C PRO A 27 10.37 1.84 -20.53
N SER A 28 11.38 1.95 -21.39
CA SER A 28 11.51 3.10 -22.28
C SER A 28 10.92 2.79 -23.64
N ALA A 29 10.13 3.72 -24.20
CA ALA A 29 9.58 3.56 -25.54
C ALA A 29 10.70 3.36 -26.58
N PRO A 30 10.52 2.47 -27.56
CA PRO A 30 11.52 2.26 -28.60
C PRO A 30 11.65 3.52 -29.47
N PHE A 31 12.87 3.79 -29.94
CA PHE A 31 13.16 4.99 -30.73
C PHE A 31 12.29 5.09 -31.99
N CYS A 32 11.93 3.95 -32.59
CA CYS A 32 11.11 3.92 -33.79
C CYS A 32 9.69 4.52 -33.57
N ALA A 33 9.18 4.54 -32.33
CA ALA A 33 7.88 5.13 -31.98
C ALA A 33 7.93 6.66 -31.89
N THR A 34 9.11 7.25 -31.69
CA THR A 34 9.30 8.69 -31.51
C THR A 34 10.05 9.34 -32.67
N ARG A 35 10.60 8.55 -33.60
CA ARG A 35 11.24 9.02 -34.82
C ARG A 35 10.22 9.77 -35.70
N PHE A 36 10.65 10.90 -36.26
CA PHE A 36 9.87 11.65 -37.25
C PHE A 36 10.09 11.08 -38.65
N GLY A 37 9.00 10.87 -39.40
CA GLY A 37 9.03 10.39 -40.79
C GLY A 37 8.32 9.05 -40.99
N SER A 38 8.18 8.64 -42.25
CA SER A 38 7.74 7.30 -42.61
C SER A 38 8.86 6.28 -42.40
N PHE A 39 8.50 5.00 -42.33
CA PHE A 39 9.48 3.92 -42.41
C PHE A 39 10.18 3.95 -43.77
N ASP A 40 11.48 3.64 -43.78
CA ASP A 40 12.28 3.69 -45.01
C ASP A 40 11.96 2.47 -45.92
N ASP A 41 11.59 1.34 -45.32
CA ASP A 41 11.11 0.14 -46.01
C ASP A 41 10.26 -0.79 -45.10
N GLN A 42 9.86 -1.94 -45.64
CA GLN A 42 9.09 -2.96 -44.92
C GLN A 42 9.87 -3.59 -43.76
N TRP A 43 11.19 -3.72 -43.88
CA TRP A 43 12.01 -4.31 -42.84
C TRP A 43 12.07 -3.41 -41.61
N ASP A 44 12.21 -2.09 -41.81
CA ASP A 44 12.15 -1.07 -40.77
C ASP A 44 10.81 -1.09 -40.03
N PHE A 45 9.71 -1.18 -40.78
CA PHE A 45 8.37 -1.32 -40.21
C PHE A 45 8.22 -2.59 -39.37
N ASP A 46 8.60 -3.75 -39.93
CA ASP A 46 8.45 -5.05 -39.25
C ASP A 46 9.35 -5.14 -38.01
N ARG A 47 10.54 -4.52 -38.05
CA ARG A 47 11.41 -4.38 -36.88
C ARG A 47 10.75 -3.53 -35.81
N CYS A 48 10.27 -2.33 -36.16
CA CYS A 48 9.62 -1.45 -35.20
C CYS A 48 8.37 -2.10 -34.58
N LYS A 49 7.60 -2.82 -35.39
CA LYS A 49 6.44 -3.58 -34.90
C LYS A 49 6.84 -4.58 -33.81
N ARG A 50 7.91 -5.35 -34.02
CA ARG A 50 8.44 -6.28 -32.99
C ARG A 50 8.93 -5.56 -31.73
N GLU A 51 9.61 -4.42 -31.90
CA GLU A 51 10.03 -3.58 -30.76
C GLU A 51 8.83 -3.05 -29.96
N MET A 52 7.74 -2.64 -30.64
CA MET A 52 6.50 -2.22 -30.00
C MET A 52 5.77 -3.37 -29.28
N GLU A 53 5.80 -4.59 -29.83
CA GLU A 53 5.26 -5.78 -29.17
C GLU A 53 6.06 -6.15 -27.90
N SER A 54 7.40 -6.03 -27.94
CA SER A 54 8.24 -6.18 -26.74
C SER A 54 7.92 -5.11 -25.70
N TYR A 55 7.89 -3.84 -26.12
CA TYR A 55 7.58 -2.72 -25.24
C TYR A 55 6.22 -2.86 -24.56
N LYS A 56 5.21 -3.36 -25.27
CA LYS A 56 3.90 -3.67 -24.68
C LYS A 56 4.03 -4.66 -23.52
N THR A 57 4.75 -5.75 -23.73
CA THR A 57 4.97 -6.79 -22.69
C THR A 57 5.67 -6.18 -21.48
N GLU A 58 6.71 -5.38 -21.71
CA GLU A 58 7.45 -4.72 -20.63
C GLU A 58 6.57 -3.73 -19.83
N VAL A 59 5.65 -3.03 -20.50
CA VAL A 59 4.66 -2.16 -19.83
C VAL A 59 3.68 -2.96 -18.99
N GLU A 60 3.19 -4.10 -19.50
CA GLU A 60 2.32 -5.01 -18.75
C GLU A 60 3.02 -5.55 -17.49
N ASP A 61 4.28 -5.97 -17.62
CA ASP A 61 5.12 -6.43 -16.50
C ASP A 61 5.35 -5.32 -15.47
N PHE A 62 5.61 -4.09 -15.92
CA PHE A 62 5.77 -2.93 -15.04
C PHE A 62 4.50 -2.63 -14.24
N ILE A 63 3.33 -2.68 -14.89
CA ILE A 63 2.03 -2.50 -14.23
C ILE A 63 1.79 -3.61 -13.20
N GLU A 64 2.06 -4.87 -13.54
CA GLU A 64 1.91 -5.99 -12.61
C GLU A 64 2.83 -5.83 -11.38
N CYS A 65 4.09 -5.46 -11.61
CA CYS A 65 5.05 -5.17 -10.56
C CYS A 65 4.52 -4.09 -9.60
N ASN A 66 4.07 -2.95 -10.13
CA ASN A 66 3.51 -1.85 -9.33
C ASN A 66 2.30 -2.29 -8.51
N ASN A 67 1.39 -3.03 -9.12
CA ASN A 67 0.20 -3.53 -8.43
C ASN A 67 0.56 -4.48 -7.28
N ARG A 68 1.55 -5.35 -7.49
CA ARG A 68 2.05 -6.27 -6.46
C ARG A 68 2.72 -5.53 -5.31
N ALA A 69 3.55 -4.54 -5.61
CA ALA A 69 4.21 -3.70 -4.62
C ALA A 69 3.18 -2.95 -3.77
N ALA A 70 2.24 -2.25 -4.41
CA ALA A 70 1.18 -1.51 -3.72
C ALA A 70 0.31 -2.42 -2.84
N LYS A 71 -0.05 -3.61 -3.34
CA LYS A 71 -0.82 -4.59 -2.56
C LYS A 71 -0.04 -5.06 -1.32
N ALA A 72 1.24 -5.41 -1.46
CA ALA A 72 2.05 -5.88 -0.35
C ALA A 72 2.26 -4.80 0.72
N GLU A 73 2.36 -3.53 0.33
CA GLU A 73 2.42 -2.41 1.27
C GLU A 73 1.09 -2.21 2.01
N ALA A 74 -0.04 -2.28 1.29
CA ALA A 74 -1.37 -2.15 1.87
C ALA A 74 -1.67 -3.28 2.88
N GLU A 75 -1.31 -4.53 2.56
CA GLU A 75 -1.49 -5.68 3.46
C GLU A 75 -0.70 -5.50 4.76
N ARG A 76 0.58 -5.10 4.67
CA ARG A 76 1.40 -4.84 5.88
C ARG A 76 0.81 -3.74 6.75
N ALA A 77 0.39 -2.64 6.14
CA ALA A 77 -0.22 -1.53 6.87
C ALA A 77 -1.53 -1.94 7.55
N ALA A 78 -2.35 -2.76 6.88
CA ALA A 78 -3.58 -3.29 7.44
C ALA A 78 -3.33 -4.22 8.63
N ASP A 79 -2.37 -5.15 8.51
CA ASP A 79 -2.01 -6.10 9.58
C ASP A 79 -1.49 -5.38 10.83
N GLU A 80 -0.66 -4.35 10.65
CA GLU A 80 -0.15 -3.52 11.75
C GLU A 80 -1.29 -2.76 12.44
N ALA A 81 -2.16 -2.11 11.67
CA ALA A 81 -3.29 -1.36 12.20
C ALA A 81 -4.26 -2.26 12.97
N PHE A 82 -4.56 -3.44 12.42
CA PHE A 82 -5.42 -4.42 13.09
C PHE A 82 -4.81 -4.92 14.39
N SER A 83 -3.52 -5.31 14.38
CA SER A 83 -2.81 -5.80 15.57
C SER A 83 -2.74 -4.74 16.67
N LYS A 84 -2.56 -3.47 16.29
CA LYS A 84 -2.58 -2.34 17.23
C LYS A 84 -3.96 -2.18 17.86
N ALA A 85 -5.01 -2.12 17.04
CA ALA A 85 -6.38 -1.97 17.53
C ALA A 85 -6.78 -3.12 18.45
N GLN A 86 -6.37 -4.35 18.14
CA GLN A 86 -6.63 -5.51 18.99
C GLN A 86 -6.00 -5.36 20.37
N ARG A 87 -4.72 -4.99 20.45
CA ARG A 87 -4.03 -4.75 21.74
C ARG A 87 -4.72 -3.66 22.56
N GLU A 88 -5.08 -2.55 21.94
CA GLU A 88 -5.76 -1.44 22.62
C GLU A 88 -7.14 -1.87 23.17
N ASN A 89 -7.87 -2.72 22.45
CA ASN A 89 -9.13 -3.29 22.95
C ASN A 89 -8.89 -4.24 24.13
N ASP A 90 -7.89 -5.12 24.06
CA ASP A 90 -7.57 -6.06 25.13
C ASP A 90 -7.14 -5.32 26.41
N ASP A 91 -6.33 -4.27 26.26
CA ASP A 91 -5.91 -3.39 27.35
C ASP A 91 -7.13 -2.69 27.99
N ALA A 92 -8.03 -2.14 27.19
CA ALA A 92 -9.24 -1.47 27.67
C ALA A 92 -10.18 -2.44 28.42
N ILE A 93 -10.32 -3.68 27.94
CA ILE A 93 -11.13 -4.73 28.61
C ILE A 93 -10.49 -5.13 29.94
N SER A 94 -9.17 -5.27 29.97
CA SER A 94 -8.40 -5.57 31.18
C SER A 94 -8.57 -4.47 32.23
N GLU A 95 -8.40 -3.20 31.82
CA GLU A 95 -8.56 -2.04 32.71
C GLU A 95 -9.99 -1.94 33.26
N TYR A 96 -10.99 -2.13 32.41
CA TYR A 96 -12.40 -2.16 32.83
C TYR A 96 -12.62 -3.24 33.89
N SER A 97 -12.14 -4.47 33.64
CA SER A 97 -12.33 -5.60 34.55
C SER A 97 -11.66 -5.34 35.91
N SER A 98 -10.42 -4.84 35.91
CA SER A 98 -9.71 -4.44 37.13
C SER A 98 -10.47 -3.36 37.91
N THR A 99 -11.02 -2.38 37.21
CA THR A 99 -11.78 -1.28 37.83
C THR A 99 -13.07 -1.78 38.48
N VAL A 100 -13.80 -2.69 37.80
CA VAL A 100 -15.00 -3.31 38.34
C VAL A 100 -14.70 -4.14 39.58
N ASP A 101 -13.60 -4.90 39.57
CA ASP A 101 -13.17 -5.69 40.73
C ASP A 101 -12.87 -4.81 41.96
N ASP A 102 -12.14 -3.71 41.77
CA ASP A 102 -11.84 -2.77 42.85
C ASP A 102 -13.08 -2.05 43.38
N PHE A 103 -14.02 -1.68 42.49
CA PHE A 103 -15.32 -1.16 42.90
C PHE A 103 -16.08 -2.17 43.77
N ASN A 104 -16.16 -3.43 43.32
CA ASN A 104 -16.87 -4.50 44.04
C ASN A 104 -16.23 -4.82 45.39
N ARG A 105 -14.90 -4.69 45.53
CA ARG A 105 -14.20 -4.82 46.81
C ARG A 105 -14.56 -3.72 47.80
N ARG A 106 -14.71 -2.47 47.32
CA ARG A 106 -15.06 -1.30 48.16
C ARG A 106 -16.53 -1.25 48.58
N ALA A 107 -17.40 -1.92 47.83
CA ALA A 107 -18.83 -2.00 48.12
C ALA A 107 -19.20 -3.06 49.17
N ARG A 108 -18.21 -3.83 49.67
CA ARG A 108 -18.39 -4.83 50.72
C ARG A 108 -18.10 -4.28 52.11
#